data_AF-A0A7G6Y4H8-F1
#
_entry.id   AF-A0A7G6Y4H8-F1
#
_cell.length_a   1.000
_cell.length_b   1.000
_cell.length_c   1.000
_cell.angle_alpha   90.00
_cell.angle_beta   90.00
_cell.angle_gamma   90.00
#
_symmetry.space_group_name_H-M   'P 1'
#
loop_
_entity.id
_entity.type
_entity.pdbx_description
1 polymer ?
#
loop_
_entity_poly.entity_id
_entity_poly.type
_entity_poly.pdbx_seq_one_letter_code
_entity_poly.pdbx_strand_id
1 'polypeptide(L)'
;MLLTSARAASVLGVDPLAIERTRLTDAKREAVRAAARATDLERRADDERDAAAKARADEAVVAARIERAEADVAAARARVAIVATLLARQRAALGEQQAPVARLVAALTSLARRPAALALVQPGSVSDLVHVRAVLGGTLPVIRRETAALRVDLAQTRALQASAALAAASLDSSWRALLGERRELAALQARHAGAAVQLNRAALAQSDRAIALGEEARDIIDRMAAFGETQATLGDLAPLAGPPRSAEAPEPRAPVYRLPVRGRLVTGFGEISDNGVRARGLTFAVAPGTIVRAPAAGGIVFARPFRGFGTIVIIDHGAGWSSLVTGLGQAAVRRGVAVRAGQPIGRAPANDAPRVTVELRRQGRPVDTAALIG
;
A
#
# COMPACT_ATOMS: atom_id res chain seq x y z
N MET A 1 -28.55 -22.92 18.34
CA MET A 1 -29.55 -22.03 17.70
C MET A 1 -29.90 -22.42 16.26
N LEU A 2 -29.35 -23.52 15.71
CA LEU A 2 -29.64 -23.96 14.33
C LEU A 2 -30.82 -24.96 14.22
N LEU A 3 -31.33 -25.48 15.33
CA LEU A 3 -32.47 -26.43 15.33
C LEU A 3 -33.84 -25.74 15.47
N THR A 4 -33.87 -24.48 15.93
CA THR A 4 -35.09 -23.65 15.93
C THR A 4 -35.34 -22.95 14.59
N SER A 5 -34.34 -22.82 13.71
CA SER A 5 -34.54 -22.22 12.38
C SER A 5 -35.06 -23.23 11.35
N ALA A 6 -34.74 -24.52 11.47
CA ALA A 6 -35.24 -25.54 10.54
C ALA A 6 -36.75 -25.78 10.66
N ARG A 7 -37.31 -25.64 11.87
CA ARG A 7 -38.77 -25.78 12.11
C ARG A 7 -39.55 -24.47 11.87
N ALA A 8 -38.87 -23.33 11.84
CA ALA A 8 -39.47 -22.04 11.49
C ALA A 8 -39.50 -21.80 9.97
N ALA A 9 -38.58 -22.40 9.21
CA ALA A 9 -38.54 -22.26 7.74
C ALA A 9 -39.67 -23.04 7.02
N SER A 10 -40.22 -24.10 7.63
CA SER A 10 -41.35 -24.83 7.04
C SER A 10 -42.68 -24.07 7.11
N VAL A 11 -42.73 -22.93 7.82
CA VAL A 11 -43.93 -22.08 7.95
C VAL A 11 -44.01 -21.05 6.80
N LEU A 12 -42.95 -20.86 6.01
CA LEU A 12 -42.88 -19.88 4.91
C LEU A 12 -42.67 -20.49 3.51
N GLY A 13 -42.58 -21.82 3.37
CA GLY A 13 -42.48 -22.47 2.05
C GLY A 13 -41.17 -22.20 1.29
N VAL A 14 -40.15 -21.62 1.92
CA VAL A 14 -38.86 -21.34 1.27
C VAL A 14 -37.88 -22.47 1.55
N ASP A 15 -37.51 -23.21 0.51
CA ASP A 15 -36.49 -24.26 0.59
C ASP A 15 -35.10 -23.64 0.88
N PRO A 16 -34.49 -23.92 2.04
CA PRO A 16 -33.17 -23.39 2.39
C PRO A 16 -32.07 -23.78 1.38
N LEU A 17 -32.20 -24.94 0.73
CA LEU A 17 -31.27 -25.37 -0.31
C LEU A 17 -31.44 -24.57 -1.60
N ALA A 18 -32.65 -24.10 -1.91
CA ALA A 18 -32.91 -23.23 -3.06
C ALA A 18 -32.27 -21.84 -2.89
N ILE A 19 -32.24 -21.30 -1.66
CA ILE A 19 -31.54 -20.03 -1.36
C ILE A 19 -30.02 -20.20 -1.56
N GLU A 20 -29.41 -21.24 -0.98
CA GLU A 20 -27.95 -21.46 -1.11
C GLU A 20 -27.54 -21.78 -2.56
N ARG A 21 -28.39 -22.48 -3.34
CA ARG A 21 -28.17 -22.67 -4.78
C ARG A 21 -28.11 -21.36 -5.55
N THR A 22 -29.05 -20.46 -5.28
CA THR A 22 -29.09 -19.12 -5.90
C THR A 22 -27.83 -18.32 -5.54
N ARG A 23 -27.46 -18.30 -4.25
CA ARG A 23 -26.22 -17.65 -3.78
C ARG A 23 -24.97 -18.20 -4.44
N LEU A 24 -24.88 -19.53 -4.60
CA LEU A 24 -23.76 -20.17 -5.28
C LEU A 24 -23.66 -19.76 -6.75
N THR A 25 -24.79 -19.74 -7.45
CA THR A 25 -24.82 -19.32 -8.87
C THR A 25 -24.44 -17.86 -9.02
N ASP A 26 -24.86 -17.00 -8.10
CA ASP A 26 -24.52 -15.58 -8.10
C ASP A 26 -23.04 -15.36 -7.78
N ALA A 27 -22.52 -15.99 -6.72
CA ALA A 27 -21.10 -15.94 -6.37
C ALA A 27 -20.20 -16.43 -7.50
N LYS A 28 -20.54 -17.55 -8.15
CA LYS A 28 -19.81 -18.06 -9.33
C LYS A 28 -19.87 -17.08 -10.51
N ARG A 29 -21.03 -16.50 -10.80
CA ARG A 29 -21.18 -15.49 -11.87
C ARG A 29 -20.35 -14.25 -11.58
N GLU A 30 -20.32 -13.79 -10.33
CA GLU A 30 -19.50 -12.65 -9.93
C GLU A 30 -18.01 -12.95 -10.00
N ALA A 31 -17.57 -14.14 -9.56
CA ALA A 31 -16.17 -14.57 -9.67
C ALA A 31 -15.71 -14.60 -11.14
N VAL A 32 -16.51 -15.16 -12.05
CA VAL A 32 -16.22 -15.17 -13.49
C VAL A 32 -16.15 -13.75 -14.06
N ARG A 33 -17.08 -12.86 -13.67
CA ARG A 33 -17.05 -11.45 -14.09
C ARG A 33 -15.85 -10.69 -13.53
N ALA A 34 -15.41 -10.99 -12.31
CA ALA A 34 -14.23 -10.39 -11.69
C ALA A 34 -12.95 -10.87 -12.40
N ALA A 35 -12.82 -12.17 -12.68
CA ALA A 35 -11.70 -12.73 -13.42
C ALA A 35 -11.61 -12.20 -14.87
N ALA A 36 -12.74 -12.08 -15.56
CA ALA A 36 -12.80 -11.49 -16.90
C ALA A 36 -12.35 -10.01 -16.87
N ARG A 37 -12.75 -9.25 -15.84
CA ARG A 37 -12.31 -7.87 -15.65
C ARG A 37 -10.82 -7.77 -15.31
N ALA A 38 -10.29 -8.67 -14.48
CA ALA A 38 -8.86 -8.73 -14.18
C ALA A 38 -8.04 -8.96 -15.45
N THR A 39 -8.43 -9.95 -16.25
CA THR A 39 -7.78 -10.28 -17.54
C THR A 39 -7.86 -9.12 -18.53
N ASP A 40 -9.00 -8.42 -18.58
CA ASP A 40 -9.16 -7.25 -19.45
C ASP A 40 -8.28 -6.06 -19.00
N LEU A 41 -8.20 -5.81 -17.69
CA LEU A 41 -7.33 -4.77 -17.13
C LEU A 41 -5.85 -5.10 -17.32
N GLU A 42 -5.46 -6.36 -17.21
CA GLU A 42 -4.11 -6.84 -17.46
C GLU A 42 -3.73 -6.69 -18.94
N ARG A 43 -4.62 -7.10 -19.85
CA ARG A 43 -4.43 -6.88 -21.29
C ARG A 43 -4.30 -5.40 -21.63
N ARG A 44 -5.13 -4.54 -21.04
CA ARG A 44 -5.01 -3.07 -21.20
C ARG A 44 -3.71 -2.53 -20.60
N ALA A 45 -3.21 -3.10 -19.51
CA ALA A 45 -1.94 -2.70 -18.91
C ALA A 45 -0.77 -3.05 -19.83
N ASP A 46 -0.80 -4.22 -20.46
CA ASP A 46 0.19 -4.65 -21.44
C ASP A 46 0.06 -3.87 -22.75
N ASP A 47 -1.15 -3.63 -23.24
CA ASP A 47 -1.42 -2.76 -24.40
C ASP A 47 -0.94 -1.33 -24.14
N GLU A 48 -1.06 -0.80 -22.92
CA GLU A 48 -0.53 0.52 -22.54
C GLU A 48 1.00 0.52 -22.44
N ARG A 49 1.62 -0.59 -22.01
CA ARG A 49 3.08 -0.76 -22.05
C ARG A 49 3.60 -0.82 -23.50
N ASP A 50 2.89 -1.51 -24.38
CA ASP A 50 3.19 -1.57 -25.80
C ASP A 50 2.85 -0.26 -26.52
N ALA A 51 1.82 0.45 -26.07
CA ALA A 51 1.49 1.80 -26.52
C ALA A 51 2.55 2.80 -26.05
N ALA A 52 3.13 2.64 -24.86
CA ALA A 52 4.32 3.38 -24.44
C ALA A 52 5.53 3.04 -25.35
N ALA A 53 5.62 1.80 -25.84
CA ALA A 53 6.59 1.45 -26.87
C ALA A 53 6.28 2.11 -28.24
N LYS A 54 5.02 2.39 -28.59
CA LYS A 54 4.64 3.23 -29.74
C LYS A 54 4.83 4.73 -29.50
N ALA A 55 4.63 5.18 -28.26
CA ALA A 55 4.91 6.53 -27.81
C ALA A 55 6.41 6.85 -27.88
N ARG A 56 7.28 5.86 -28.13
CA ARG A 56 8.66 6.08 -28.58
C ARG A 56 8.75 6.98 -29.81
N ALA A 57 7.73 7.04 -30.67
CA ALA A 57 7.69 8.00 -31.77
C ALA A 57 7.57 9.44 -31.26
N ASP A 58 6.68 9.69 -30.30
CA ASP A 58 6.52 11.00 -29.67
C ASP A 58 7.74 11.36 -28.81
N GLU A 59 8.29 10.40 -28.06
CA GLU A 59 9.56 10.56 -27.33
C GLU A 59 10.72 10.84 -28.28
N ALA A 60 10.76 10.22 -29.46
CA ALA A 60 11.79 10.49 -30.46
C ALA A 60 11.67 11.91 -31.03
N VAL A 61 10.44 12.42 -31.22
CA VAL A 61 10.23 13.82 -31.61
C VAL A 61 10.74 14.78 -30.53
N VAL A 62 10.46 14.51 -29.25
CA VAL A 62 11.00 15.32 -28.14
C VAL A 62 12.52 15.17 -28.03
N ALA A 63 13.06 13.96 -28.22
CA ALA A 63 14.50 13.71 -28.22
C ALA A 63 15.22 14.50 -29.31
N ALA A 64 14.66 14.54 -30.53
CA ALA A 64 15.19 15.37 -31.61
C ALA A 64 15.14 16.87 -31.27
N ARG A 65 14.11 17.34 -30.57
CA ARG A 65 14.05 18.71 -30.04
C ARG A 65 15.12 18.97 -28.98
N ILE A 66 15.38 18.01 -28.08
CA ILE A 66 16.44 18.08 -27.07
C ILE A 66 17.81 18.17 -27.75
N GLU A 67 18.10 17.31 -28.73
CA GLU A 67 19.36 17.35 -29.47
C GLU A 67 19.57 18.71 -30.16
N ARG A 68 18.52 19.25 -30.78
CA ARG A 68 18.55 20.60 -31.36
C ARG A 68 18.82 21.67 -30.29
N ALA A 69 18.14 21.61 -29.15
CA ALA A 69 18.34 22.57 -28.06
C ALA A 69 19.74 22.48 -27.44
N GLU A 70 20.33 21.28 -27.37
CA GLU A 70 21.72 21.08 -26.94
C GLU A 70 22.71 21.70 -27.93
N ALA A 71 22.46 21.55 -29.24
CA ALA A 71 23.23 22.23 -30.27
C ALA A 71 23.13 23.75 -30.17
N ASP A 72 21.93 24.29 -29.88
CA ASP A 72 21.71 25.73 -29.67
C ASP A 72 22.46 26.25 -28.43
N VAL A 73 22.45 25.48 -27.34
CA VAL A 73 23.24 25.78 -26.13
C VAL A 73 24.75 25.78 -26.44
N ALA A 74 25.23 24.81 -27.21
CA ALA A 74 26.63 24.74 -27.61
C ALA A 74 27.03 25.95 -28.48
N ALA A 75 26.18 26.33 -29.45
CA ALA A 75 26.38 27.51 -30.27
C ALA A 75 26.37 28.81 -29.44
N ALA A 76 25.44 28.95 -28.49
CA ALA A 76 25.36 30.11 -27.61
C ALA A 76 26.60 30.22 -26.69
N ARG A 77 27.08 29.10 -26.14
CA ARG A 77 28.34 29.04 -25.37
C ARG A 77 29.54 29.49 -26.20
N ALA A 78 29.64 29.03 -27.45
CA ALA A 78 30.70 29.44 -28.36
C ALA A 78 30.66 30.96 -28.64
N ARG A 79 29.47 31.52 -28.85
CA ARG A 79 29.30 32.99 -29.03
C ARG A 79 29.78 33.77 -27.81
N VAL A 80 29.42 33.34 -26.60
CA VAL A 80 29.90 33.95 -25.35
C VAL A 80 31.42 33.93 -25.28
N ALA A 81 32.05 32.79 -25.58
CA ALA A 81 33.50 32.64 -25.56
C ALA A 81 34.21 33.54 -26.59
N ILE A 82 33.67 33.64 -27.81
CA ILE A 82 34.20 34.52 -28.86
C ILE A 82 34.15 35.98 -28.40
N VAL A 83 32.99 36.45 -27.94
CA VAL A 83 32.84 37.85 -27.52
C VAL A 83 33.72 38.17 -26.30
N ALA A 84 33.84 37.24 -25.34
CA ALA A 84 34.74 37.40 -24.20
C ALA A 84 36.19 37.55 -24.64
N THR A 85 36.63 36.75 -25.62
CA THR A 85 37.98 36.82 -26.19
C THR A 85 38.23 38.16 -26.90
N LEU A 86 37.27 38.61 -27.71
CA LEU A 86 37.34 39.91 -28.40
C LEU A 86 37.42 41.07 -27.41
N LEU A 87 36.59 41.04 -26.35
CA LEU A 87 36.60 42.07 -25.31
C LEU A 87 37.91 42.09 -24.53
N ALA A 88 38.48 40.92 -24.20
CA ALA A 88 39.77 40.82 -23.53
C ALA A 88 40.90 41.41 -24.39
N ARG A 89 40.92 41.07 -25.69
CA ARG A 89 41.89 41.63 -26.65
C ARG A 89 41.75 43.15 -26.79
N GLN A 90 40.52 43.67 -26.91
CA GLN A 90 40.28 45.12 -27.00
C GLN A 90 40.77 45.86 -25.75
N ARG A 91 40.51 45.31 -24.55
CA ARG A 91 40.98 45.91 -23.29
C ARG A 91 42.50 45.89 -23.16
N ALA A 92 43.15 44.80 -23.57
CA ALA A 92 44.60 44.70 -23.58
C ALA A 92 45.22 45.74 -24.54
N ALA A 93 44.71 45.84 -25.77
CA ALA A 93 45.16 46.83 -26.75
C ALA A 93 44.99 48.27 -26.24
N LEU A 94 43.84 48.59 -25.62
CA LEU A 94 43.61 49.90 -25.01
C LEU A 94 44.60 50.19 -23.87
N GLY A 95 44.91 49.18 -23.05
CA GLY A 95 45.88 49.30 -21.96
C GLY A 95 47.30 49.59 -22.45
N GLU A 96 47.73 48.90 -23.53
CA GLU A 96 49.03 49.14 -24.16
C GLU A 96 49.13 50.55 -24.77
N GLN A 97 48.09 51.00 -25.48
CA GLN A 97 48.05 52.33 -26.09
C GLN A 97 48.02 53.47 -25.05
N GLN A 98 47.35 53.28 -23.92
CA GLN A 98 47.23 54.31 -22.89
C GLN A 98 48.44 54.38 -21.94
N ALA A 99 49.27 53.33 -21.85
CA ALA A 99 50.39 53.29 -20.91
C ALA A 99 51.41 54.44 -21.11
N PRO A 100 51.84 54.81 -22.33
CA PRO A 100 52.74 55.95 -22.54
C PRO A 100 52.09 57.29 -22.21
N VAL A 101 50.82 57.48 -22.58
CA VAL A 101 50.06 58.72 -22.32
C VAL A 101 49.85 58.92 -20.83
N ALA A 102 49.48 57.86 -20.10
CA ALA A 102 49.34 57.89 -18.64
C ALA A 102 50.67 58.23 -17.95
N ARG A 103 51.80 57.66 -18.41
CA ARG A 103 53.14 58.01 -17.90
C ARG A 103 53.51 59.47 -18.19
N LEU A 104 53.20 59.98 -19.37
CA LEU A 104 53.46 61.37 -19.74
C LEU A 104 52.63 62.33 -18.89
N VAL A 105 51.33 62.08 -18.71
CA VAL A 105 50.46 62.88 -17.84
C VAL A 105 50.94 62.82 -16.39
N ALA A 106 51.35 61.63 -15.90
CA ALA A 106 51.94 61.48 -14.57
C ALA A 106 53.26 62.26 -14.43
N ALA A 107 54.12 62.26 -15.45
CA ALA A 107 55.37 63.02 -15.45
C ALA A 107 55.11 64.54 -15.48
N LEU A 108 54.19 65.01 -16.32
CA LEU A 108 53.82 66.43 -16.40
C LEU A 108 53.15 66.92 -15.11
N THR A 109 52.26 66.13 -14.50
CA THR A 109 51.66 66.46 -13.20
C THR A 109 52.67 66.41 -12.06
N SER A 110 53.65 65.50 -12.10
CA SER A 110 54.78 65.48 -11.16
C SER A 110 55.66 66.73 -11.30
N LEU A 111 55.93 67.16 -12.54
CA LEU A 111 56.69 68.39 -12.83
C LEU A 111 55.94 69.65 -12.36
N ALA A 112 54.63 69.72 -12.61
CA ALA A 112 53.77 70.84 -12.20
C ALA A 112 53.61 70.96 -10.68
N ARG A 113 53.80 69.87 -9.93
CA ARG A 113 53.80 69.87 -8.45
C ARG A 113 55.16 70.25 -7.85
N ARG A 114 56.21 70.48 -8.65
CA ARG A 114 57.48 71.02 -8.14
C ARG A 114 57.27 72.48 -7.69
N PRO A 115 57.85 72.91 -6.55
CA PRO A 115 57.61 74.23 -6.00
C PRO A 115 58.00 75.33 -6.99
N ALA A 116 57.05 76.23 -7.28
CA ALA A 116 57.20 77.36 -8.20
C ALA A 116 58.37 78.31 -7.84
N ALA A 117 58.97 78.15 -6.67
CA ALA A 117 60.17 78.87 -6.25
C ALA A 117 61.36 78.69 -7.22
N LEU A 118 61.43 77.59 -7.98
CA LEU A 118 62.45 77.38 -9.02
C LEU A 118 62.19 78.15 -10.34
N ALA A 119 60.98 78.66 -10.55
CA ALA A 119 60.60 79.40 -11.76
C ALA A 119 60.88 80.91 -11.68
N LEU A 120 61.21 81.43 -10.50
CA LEU A 120 61.41 82.86 -10.24
C LEU A 120 62.82 83.39 -10.62
N VAL A 121 63.68 82.56 -11.22
CA VAL A 121 65.08 82.91 -11.51
C VAL A 121 65.31 83.27 -13.00
N GLN A 122 64.30 83.19 -13.88
CA GLN A 122 64.46 83.51 -15.31
C GLN A 122 63.39 84.51 -15.80
N PRO A 123 63.78 85.74 -16.23
CA PRO A 123 62.86 86.66 -16.89
C PRO A 123 62.58 86.16 -18.32
N GLY A 124 61.35 85.71 -18.59
CA GLY A 124 60.98 85.17 -19.90
C GLY A 124 61.03 86.21 -21.03
N SER A 125 61.67 85.85 -22.13
CA SER A 125 61.82 86.67 -23.35
C SER A 125 60.66 86.43 -24.33
N VAL A 126 60.47 87.32 -25.31
CA VAL A 126 59.49 87.14 -26.41
C VAL A 126 59.75 85.84 -27.19
N SER A 127 61.01 85.37 -27.23
CA SER A 127 61.39 84.09 -27.84
C SER A 127 60.72 82.89 -27.15
N ASP A 128 60.54 82.94 -25.83
CA ASP A 128 59.93 81.86 -25.05
C ASP A 128 58.44 81.71 -25.36
N LEU A 129 57.73 82.83 -25.57
CA LEU A 129 56.33 82.84 -26.01
C LEU A 129 56.15 82.24 -27.41
N VAL A 130 57.08 82.53 -28.33
CA VAL A 130 57.08 81.92 -29.68
C VAL A 130 57.36 80.43 -29.59
N HIS A 131 58.31 80.02 -28.73
CA HIS A 131 58.66 78.62 -28.53
C HIS A 131 57.49 77.82 -27.92
N VAL A 132 56.84 78.35 -26.88
CA VAL A 132 55.64 77.75 -26.27
C VAL A 132 54.50 77.66 -27.27
N ARG A 133 54.26 78.70 -28.08
CA ARG A 133 53.23 78.68 -29.13
C ARG A 133 53.54 77.67 -30.24
N ALA A 134 54.80 77.51 -30.63
CA ALA A 134 55.22 76.51 -31.61
C ALA A 134 55.03 75.08 -31.06
N VAL A 135 55.40 74.84 -29.80
CA VAL A 135 55.19 73.55 -29.12
C VAL A 135 53.70 73.23 -28.99
N LEU A 136 52.88 74.19 -28.55
CA LEU A 136 51.42 74.02 -28.46
C LEU A 136 50.76 73.83 -29.84
N GLY A 137 51.24 74.57 -30.86
CA GLY A 137 50.78 74.44 -32.24
C GLY A 137 51.08 73.06 -32.84
N GLY A 138 52.22 72.45 -32.51
CA GLY A 138 52.59 71.11 -32.95
C GLY A 138 51.90 69.96 -32.19
N THR A 139 51.62 70.16 -30.89
CA THR A 139 51.06 69.12 -30.01
C THR A 139 49.53 69.02 -30.05
N LEU A 140 48.83 70.14 -30.26
CA LEU A 140 47.36 70.17 -30.26
C LEU A 140 46.72 69.26 -31.33
N PRO A 141 47.21 69.19 -32.58
CA PRO A 141 46.67 68.27 -33.58
C PRO A 141 46.85 66.79 -33.20
N VAL A 142 47.99 66.45 -32.58
CA VAL A 142 48.28 65.09 -32.10
C VAL A 142 47.30 64.71 -30.99
N ILE A 143 47.09 65.57 -30.00
CA ILE A 143 46.12 65.34 -28.92
C ILE A 143 44.70 65.16 -29.48
N ARG A 144 44.30 65.97 -30.46
CA ARG A 144 42.98 65.83 -31.11
C ARG A 144 42.82 64.49 -31.82
N ARG A 145 43.84 64.04 -32.55
CA ARG A 145 43.84 62.74 -33.24
C ARG A 145 43.77 61.58 -32.26
N GLU A 146 44.60 61.59 -31.22
CA GLU A 146 44.61 60.57 -30.16
C GLU A 146 43.27 60.51 -29.41
N THR A 147 42.69 61.68 -29.07
CA THR A 147 41.38 61.75 -28.42
C THR A 147 40.26 61.21 -29.32
N ALA A 148 40.33 61.46 -30.63
CA ALA A 148 39.37 60.93 -31.59
C ALA A 148 39.48 59.40 -31.71
N ALA A 149 40.70 58.86 -31.80
CA ALA A 149 40.95 57.42 -31.82
C ALA A 149 40.42 56.74 -30.54
N LEU A 150 40.73 57.30 -29.36
CA LEU A 150 40.26 56.78 -28.08
C LEU A 150 38.73 56.73 -27.98
N ARG A 151 38.02 57.74 -28.51
CA ARG A 151 36.55 57.72 -28.54
C ARG A 151 36.01 56.56 -29.37
N VAL A 152 36.66 56.22 -30.48
CA VAL A 152 36.30 55.08 -31.33
C VAL A 152 36.52 53.77 -30.57
N ASP A 153 37.67 53.60 -29.92
CA ASP A 153 37.99 52.37 -29.18
C ASP A 153 37.07 52.14 -27.97
N LEU A 154 36.67 53.22 -27.28
CA LEU A 154 35.68 53.16 -26.21
C LEU A 154 34.28 52.80 -26.73
N ALA A 155 33.89 53.31 -27.89
CA ALA A 155 32.63 52.95 -28.54
C ALA A 155 32.62 51.46 -28.94
N GLN A 156 33.73 50.96 -29.50
CA GLN A 156 33.90 49.54 -29.82
C GLN A 156 33.85 48.66 -28.56
N THR A 157 34.50 49.08 -27.48
CA THR A 157 34.46 48.37 -26.20
C THR A 157 33.04 48.28 -25.65
N ARG A 158 32.27 49.38 -25.68
CA ARG A 158 30.86 49.40 -25.27
C ARG A 158 30.00 48.49 -26.14
N ALA A 159 30.23 48.48 -27.46
CA ALA A 159 29.55 47.58 -28.38
C ALA A 159 29.83 46.11 -28.05
N LEU A 160 31.10 45.74 -27.80
CA LEU A 160 31.47 44.39 -27.38
C LEU A 160 30.86 43.99 -26.03
N GLN A 161 30.77 44.92 -25.08
CA GLN A 161 30.08 44.69 -23.80
C GLN A 161 28.58 44.44 -24.00
N ALA A 162 27.92 45.19 -24.88
CA ALA A 162 26.52 44.96 -25.23
C ALA A 162 26.34 43.60 -25.93
N SER A 163 27.22 43.23 -26.86
CA SER A 163 27.22 41.90 -27.49
C SER A 163 27.43 40.79 -26.47
N ALA A 164 28.27 41.00 -25.44
CA ALA A 164 28.50 40.01 -24.38
C ALA A 164 27.24 39.78 -23.55
N ALA A 165 26.54 40.87 -23.19
CA ALA A 165 25.28 40.79 -22.47
C ALA A 165 24.20 40.06 -23.29
N LEU A 166 24.08 40.37 -24.58
CA LEU A 166 23.15 39.67 -25.49
C LEU A 166 23.50 38.18 -25.64
N ALA A 167 24.79 37.85 -25.77
CA ALA A 167 25.24 36.46 -25.87
C ALA A 167 24.94 35.67 -24.58
N ALA A 168 25.15 36.28 -23.42
CA ALA A 168 24.82 35.66 -22.13
C ALA A 168 23.31 35.44 -21.96
N ALA A 169 22.48 36.43 -22.34
CA ALA A 169 21.02 36.31 -22.31
C ALA A 169 20.52 35.22 -23.27
N SER A 170 21.09 35.12 -24.47
CA SER A 170 20.78 34.04 -25.41
C SER A 170 21.19 32.67 -24.89
N LEU A 171 22.29 32.55 -24.16
CA LEU A 171 22.70 31.28 -23.56
C LEU A 171 21.73 30.84 -22.47
N ASP A 172 21.33 31.76 -21.60
CA ASP A 172 20.35 31.50 -20.55
C ASP A 172 18.98 31.09 -21.14
N SER A 173 18.51 31.75 -22.20
CA SER A 173 17.27 31.34 -22.87
C SER A 173 17.36 29.95 -23.51
N SER A 174 18.49 29.61 -24.15
CA SER A 174 18.75 28.26 -24.68
C SER A 174 18.77 27.19 -23.57
N TRP A 175 19.35 27.49 -22.40
CA TRP A 175 19.32 26.59 -21.24
C TRP A 175 17.90 26.34 -20.73
N ARG A 176 17.08 27.39 -20.64
CA ARG A 176 15.69 27.27 -20.21
C ARG A 176 14.87 26.46 -21.19
N ALA A 177 15.08 26.65 -22.50
CA ALA A 177 14.44 25.85 -23.54
C ALA A 177 14.80 24.36 -23.39
N LEU A 178 16.09 24.03 -23.28
CA LEU A 178 16.56 22.66 -23.08
C LEU A 178 15.97 22.01 -21.82
N LEU A 179 15.92 22.74 -20.70
CA LEU A 179 15.29 22.26 -19.47
C LEU A 179 13.78 22.03 -19.63
N GLY A 180 13.11 22.87 -20.43
CA GLY A 180 11.71 22.70 -20.80
C GLY A 180 11.47 21.40 -21.55
N GLU A 181 12.23 21.15 -22.61
CA GLU A 181 12.14 19.93 -23.43
C GLU A 181 12.42 18.66 -22.60
N ARG A 182 13.46 18.69 -21.75
CA ARG A 182 13.77 17.56 -20.85
C ARG A 182 12.66 17.28 -19.84
N ARG A 183 11.98 18.31 -19.34
CA ARG A 183 10.82 18.16 -18.44
C ARG A 183 9.61 17.60 -19.17
N GLU A 184 9.39 18.03 -20.42
CA GLU A 184 8.31 17.50 -21.26
C GLU A 184 8.49 16.00 -21.49
N LEU A 185 9.70 15.57 -21.87
CA LEU A 185 10.03 14.14 -22.04
C LEU A 185 9.80 13.35 -20.76
N ALA A 186 10.32 13.83 -19.63
CA ALA A 186 10.16 13.17 -18.34
C ALA A 186 8.68 13.07 -17.92
N ALA A 187 7.88 14.11 -18.18
CA ALA A 187 6.45 14.11 -17.89
C ALA A 187 5.70 13.10 -18.78
N LEU A 188 6.07 12.98 -20.05
CA LEU A 188 5.49 12.01 -20.97
C LEU A 188 5.78 10.57 -20.51
N GLN A 189 7.03 10.28 -20.18
CA GLN A 189 7.44 8.98 -19.64
C GLN A 189 6.74 8.65 -18.30
N ALA A 190 6.63 9.62 -17.40
CA ALA A 190 5.96 9.45 -16.12
C ALA A 190 4.45 9.17 -16.28
N ARG A 191 3.78 9.79 -17.27
CA ARG A 191 2.36 9.54 -17.55
C ARG A 191 2.12 8.09 -17.99
N HIS A 192 2.90 7.58 -18.95
CA HIS A 192 2.77 6.20 -19.42
C HIS A 192 3.10 5.18 -18.32
N ALA A 193 4.20 5.40 -17.59
CA ALA A 193 4.55 4.53 -16.46
C ALA A 193 3.46 4.54 -15.38
N GLY A 194 2.90 5.71 -15.07
CA GLY A 194 1.80 5.86 -14.11
C GLY A 194 0.53 5.15 -14.54
N ALA A 195 0.13 5.28 -15.81
CA ALA A 195 -1.05 4.62 -16.35
C ALA A 195 -0.92 3.09 -16.28
N ALA A 196 0.20 2.53 -16.72
CA ALA A 196 0.48 1.09 -16.65
C ALA A 196 0.44 0.56 -15.21
N VAL A 197 1.02 1.29 -14.25
CA VAL A 197 0.99 0.91 -12.83
C VAL A 197 -0.43 0.91 -12.27
N GLN A 198 -1.26 1.90 -12.62
CA GLN A 198 -2.65 1.98 -12.16
C GLN A 198 -3.51 0.83 -12.71
N LEU A 199 -3.37 0.53 -14.01
CA LEU A 199 -4.08 -0.59 -14.64
C LEU A 199 -3.67 -1.93 -14.01
N ASN A 200 -2.37 -2.14 -13.77
CA ASN A 200 -1.87 -3.34 -13.11
C ASN A 200 -2.39 -3.48 -11.66
N ARG A 201 -2.42 -2.38 -10.88
CA ARG A 201 -3.01 -2.38 -9.54
C ARG A 201 -4.50 -2.72 -9.56
N ALA A 202 -5.24 -2.17 -10.53
CA ALA A 202 -6.66 -2.48 -10.70
C ALA A 202 -6.87 -3.95 -11.09
N ALA A 203 -6.02 -4.50 -11.97
CA ALA A 203 -6.06 -5.92 -12.36
C ALA A 203 -5.83 -6.84 -11.16
N LEU A 204 -4.81 -6.57 -10.34
CA LEU A 204 -4.53 -7.33 -9.11
C LEU A 204 -5.71 -7.30 -8.14
N ALA A 205 -6.30 -6.12 -7.90
CA ALA A 205 -7.46 -6.00 -7.01
C ALA A 205 -8.69 -6.76 -7.53
N GLN A 206 -8.92 -6.81 -8.85
CA GLN A 206 -9.98 -7.63 -9.44
C GLN A 206 -9.68 -9.13 -9.36
N SER A 207 -8.41 -9.53 -9.50
CA SER A 207 -7.97 -10.92 -9.34
C SER A 207 -8.20 -11.42 -7.92
N ASP A 208 -7.77 -10.64 -6.91
CA ASP A 208 -7.99 -10.96 -5.49
C ASP A 208 -9.48 -11.12 -5.19
N ARG A 209 -10.32 -10.24 -5.75
CA ARG A 209 -11.78 -10.36 -5.62
C ARG A 209 -12.33 -11.62 -6.26
N ALA A 210 -11.82 -12.01 -7.43
CA ALA A 210 -12.23 -13.24 -8.10
C ALA A 210 -11.87 -14.49 -7.26
N ILE A 211 -10.69 -14.48 -6.63
CA ILE A 211 -10.24 -15.54 -5.73
C ILE A 211 -11.17 -15.63 -4.52
N ALA A 212 -11.43 -14.50 -3.83
CA ALA A 212 -12.30 -14.46 -2.66
C ALA A 212 -13.72 -14.97 -2.94
N LEU A 213 -14.32 -14.55 -4.06
CA LEU A 213 -15.64 -15.04 -4.49
C LEU A 213 -15.61 -16.53 -4.86
N GLY A 214 -14.48 -17.01 -5.40
CA GLY A 214 -14.27 -18.43 -5.67
C GLY A 214 -14.17 -19.27 -4.39
N GLU A 215 -13.55 -18.75 -3.34
CA GLU A 215 -13.51 -19.37 -2.02
C GLU A 215 -14.90 -19.37 -1.37
N GLU A 216 -15.64 -18.26 -1.41
CA GLU A 216 -17.02 -18.19 -0.93
C GLU A 216 -17.92 -19.22 -1.63
N ALA A 217 -17.77 -19.38 -2.95
CA ALA A 217 -18.50 -20.39 -3.70
C ALA A 217 -18.16 -21.83 -3.25
N ARG A 218 -16.90 -22.12 -2.88
CA ARG A 218 -16.52 -23.42 -2.31
C ARG A 218 -17.14 -23.64 -0.95
N ASP A 219 -17.12 -22.63 -0.07
CA ASP A 219 -17.75 -22.70 1.25
C ASP A 219 -19.26 -22.96 1.16
N ILE A 220 -19.96 -22.33 0.20
CA ILE A 220 -21.39 -22.59 -0.04
C ILE A 220 -21.61 -24.05 -0.48
N ILE A 221 -20.76 -24.60 -1.35
CA ILE A 221 -20.85 -26.01 -1.78
C ILE A 221 -20.68 -26.94 -0.58
N ASP A 222 -19.70 -26.68 0.28
CA ASP A 222 -19.44 -27.50 1.47
C ASP A 222 -20.62 -27.46 2.45
N ARG A 223 -21.24 -26.27 2.65
CA ARG A 223 -22.47 -26.14 3.44
C ARG A 223 -23.63 -26.91 2.83
N MET A 224 -23.82 -26.81 1.51
CA MET A 224 -24.88 -27.54 0.80
C MET A 224 -24.72 -29.05 0.90
N ALA A 225 -23.49 -29.57 0.80
CA ALA A 225 -23.20 -30.99 1.00
C ALA A 225 -23.57 -31.44 2.42
N ALA A 226 -23.21 -30.65 3.44
CA ALA A 226 -23.58 -30.94 4.83
C ALA A 226 -25.11 -30.91 5.06
N PHE A 227 -25.84 -29.98 4.43
CA PHE A 227 -27.31 -29.96 4.50
C PHE A 227 -27.94 -31.18 3.83
N GLY A 228 -27.41 -31.61 2.67
CA GLY A 228 -27.85 -32.81 1.96
C GLY A 228 -27.66 -34.09 2.79
N GLU A 229 -26.50 -34.25 3.43
CA GLU A 229 -26.24 -35.38 4.35
C GLU A 229 -27.19 -35.37 5.56
N THR A 230 -27.48 -34.18 6.10
CA THR A 230 -28.39 -34.03 7.24
C THR A 230 -29.83 -34.37 6.85
N GLN A 231 -30.29 -33.96 5.65
CA GLN A 231 -31.60 -34.31 5.13
C GLN A 231 -31.73 -35.80 4.79
N ALA A 232 -30.70 -36.40 4.19
CA ALA A 232 -30.66 -37.85 3.93
C ALA A 232 -30.74 -38.63 5.26
N THR A 233 -29.98 -38.22 6.27
CA THR A 233 -30.05 -38.82 7.61
C THR A 233 -31.44 -38.66 8.24
N LEU A 234 -32.09 -37.50 8.10
CA LEU A 234 -33.46 -37.29 8.60
C LEU A 234 -34.50 -38.11 7.82
N GLY A 235 -34.32 -38.27 6.50
CA GLY A 235 -35.15 -39.12 5.65
C GLY A 235 -35.03 -40.60 5.99
N ASP A 236 -33.83 -41.07 6.30
CA ASP A 236 -33.58 -42.45 6.76
C ASP A 236 -34.13 -42.70 8.18
N LEU A 237 -34.27 -41.65 8.99
CA LEU A 237 -34.83 -41.72 10.34
C LEU A 237 -36.36 -41.57 10.37
N ALA A 238 -36.99 -41.06 9.32
CA ALA A 238 -38.44 -40.83 9.25
C ALA A 238 -39.32 -42.12 9.25
N PRO A 239 -38.89 -43.26 8.67
CA PRO A 239 -39.65 -44.52 8.72
C PRO A 239 -39.49 -45.29 10.04
N LEU A 240 -38.56 -44.90 10.92
CA LEU A 240 -38.35 -45.57 12.19
C LEU A 240 -39.45 -45.15 13.18
N ALA A 241 -40.44 -46.02 13.36
CA ALA A 241 -41.45 -45.89 14.41
C ALA A 241 -40.77 -45.67 15.76
N GLY A 242 -41.17 -44.59 16.46
CA GLY A 242 -40.64 -44.26 17.78
C GLY A 242 -40.83 -45.43 18.76
N PRO A 243 -39.90 -45.63 19.71
CA PRO A 243 -39.98 -46.76 20.64
C PRO A 243 -41.31 -46.72 21.42
N PRO A 244 -41.87 -47.89 21.79
CA PRO A 244 -43.13 -47.94 22.51
C PRO A 244 -43.00 -47.13 23.80
N ARG A 245 -43.96 -46.23 24.03
CA ARG A 245 -44.12 -45.52 25.30
C ARG A 245 -44.40 -46.56 26.38
N SER A 246 -43.36 -46.99 27.08
CA SER A 246 -43.50 -47.67 28.35
C SER A 246 -44.09 -46.69 29.35
N ALA A 247 -45.26 -47.04 29.86
CA ALA A 247 -45.94 -46.37 30.95
C ALA A 247 -45.03 -46.29 32.19
N GLU A 248 -45.32 -45.29 33.01
CA GLU A 248 -44.75 -45.00 34.33
C GLU A 248 -43.51 -44.10 34.34
N ALA A 249 -43.78 -42.79 34.22
CA ALA A 249 -42.83 -41.74 34.60
C ALA A 249 -43.03 -41.40 36.09
N PRO A 250 -42.00 -41.50 36.95
CA PRO A 250 -42.00 -40.83 38.24
C PRO A 250 -41.78 -39.31 38.04
N GLU A 251 -42.23 -38.53 39.01
CA GLU A 251 -42.22 -37.05 39.03
C GLU A 251 -40.91 -36.37 38.60
N PRO A 252 -40.96 -35.13 38.08
CA PRO A 252 -39.80 -34.44 37.48
C PRO A 252 -38.82 -33.94 38.56
N ARG A 253 -38.00 -34.85 39.08
CA ARG A 253 -36.84 -34.48 39.90
C ARG A 253 -35.62 -34.26 39.00
N ALA A 254 -34.86 -33.20 39.24
CA ALA A 254 -33.60 -32.97 38.53
C ALA A 254 -32.66 -34.17 38.76
N PRO A 255 -31.95 -34.67 37.72
CA PRO A 255 -31.03 -35.79 37.89
C PRO A 255 -29.88 -35.36 38.82
N VAL A 256 -29.44 -36.26 39.70
CA VAL A 256 -28.22 -36.05 40.50
C VAL A 256 -27.05 -35.97 39.53
N TYR A 257 -26.48 -34.77 39.39
CA TYR A 257 -25.52 -34.43 38.35
C TYR A 257 -24.10 -34.43 38.91
N ARG A 258 -23.19 -35.18 38.30
CA ARG A 258 -21.78 -35.25 38.69
C ARG A 258 -20.90 -34.68 37.59
N LEU A 259 -19.76 -34.12 37.98
CA LEU A 259 -18.76 -33.70 37.01
C LEU A 259 -18.23 -34.93 36.23
N PRO A 260 -18.25 -34.90 34.89
CA PRO A 260 -17.83 -36.03 34.06
C PRO A 260 -16.33 -36.30 34.12
N VAL A 261 -15.54 -35.30 34.53
CA VAL A 261 -14.09 -35.37 34.56
C VAL A 261 -13.55 -34.49 35.69
N ARG A 262 -12.37 -34.83 36.22
CA ARG A 262 -11.60 -33.98 37.13
C ARG A 262 -10.53 -33.25 36.34
N GLY A 263 -10.50 -31.93 36.46
CA GLY A 263 -9.55 -31.07 35.74
C GLY A 263 -9.68 -29.62 36.19
N ARG A 264 -8.80 -28.76 35.67
CA ARG A 264 -8.87 -27.32 35.93
C ARG A 264 -9.96 -26.71 35.07
N LEU A 265 -10.92 -26.00 35.66
CA LEU A 265 -11.91 -25.23 34.90
C LEU A 265 -11.20 -24.13 34.11
N VAL A 266 -11.42 -24.07 32.81
CA VAL A 266 -10.83 -23.06 31.92
C VAL A 266 -11.86 -22.10 31.36
N THR A 267 -13.11 -22.54 31.22
CA THR A 267 -14.21 -21.67 30.78
C THR A 267 -15.47 -22.06 31.53
N GLY A 268 -16.09 -21.08 32.19
CA GLY A 268 -17.34 -21.22 32.93
C GLY A 268 -18.59 -21.09 32.05
N PHE A 269 -19.74 -21.44 32.62
CA PHE A 269 -21.02 -21.28 31.95
C PHE A 269 -21.36 -19.79 31.82
N GLY A 270 -21.75 -19.34 30.62
CA GLY A 270 -22.12 -17.95 30.36
C GLY A 270 -20.94 -16.98 30.18
N GLU A 271 -19.70 -17.43 30.36
CA GLU A 271 -18.49 -16.64 30.10
C GLU A 271 -18.43 -16.21 28.62
N ILE A 272 -18.03 -14.96 28.35
CA ILE A 272 -17.96 -14.40 27.00
C ILE A 272 -16.53 -14.57 26.49
N SER A 273 -16.35 -15.25 25.35
CA SER A 273 -15.04 -15.35 24.71
C SER A 273 -14.60 -14.03 24.08
N ASP A 274 -13.31 -13.91 23.74
CA ASP A 274 -12.76 -12.73 23.03
C ASP A 274 -13.49 -12.40 21.71
N ASN A 275 -14.19 -13.38 21.14
CA ASN A 275 -14.99 -13.24 19.92
C ASN A 275 -16.48 -12.92 20.20
N GLY A 276 -16.84 -12.55 21.43
CA GLY A 276 -18.20 -12.15 21.84
C GLY A 276 -19.20 -13.30 21.98
N VAL A 277 -18.77 -14.57 21.93
CA VAL A 277 -19.66 -15.74 22.01
C VAL A 277 -19.78 -16.21 23.46
N ARG A 278 -21.02 -16.35 23.96
CA ARG A 278 -21.30 -16.91 25.30
C ARG A 278 -21.09 -18.43 25.35
N ALA A 279 -20.29 -18.88 26.31
CA ALA A 279 -20.09 -20.28 26.60
C ALA A 279 -21.38 -20.95 27.09
N ARG A 280 -21.72 -22.11 26.51
CA ARG A 280 -22.96 -22.85 26.81
C ARG A 280 -22.75 -23.99 27.80
N GLY A 281 -21.54 -24.16 28.32
CA GLY A 281 -21.15 -25.27 29.20
C GLY A 281 -19.82 -24.99 29.89
N LEU A 282 -19.36 -25.96 30.67
CA LEU A 282 -18.08 -25.89 31.40
C LEU A 282 -16.98 -26.59 30.60
N THR A 283 -15.83 -25.94 30.43
CA THR A 283 -14.67 -26.55 29.77
C THR A 283 -13.54 -26.79 30.76
N PHE A 284 -13.05 -28.03 30.81
CA PHE A 284 -11.99 -28.47 31.71
C PHE A 284 -10.72 -28.79 30.94
N ALA A 285 -9.58 -28.27 31.39
CA ALA A 285 -8.26 -28.79 31.01
C ALA A 285 -7.97 -30.03 31.86
N VAL A 286 -7.65 -31.13 31.19
CA VAL A 286 -7.47 -32.45 31.83
C VAL A 286 -6.12 -33.04 31.43
N ALA A 287 -5.68 -34.10 32.11
CA ALA A 287 -4.48 -34.82 31.70
C ALA A 287 -4.75 -35.63 30.40
N PRO A 288 -3.75 -35.83 29.52
CA PRO A 288 -3.86 -36.70 28.35
C PRO A 288 -4.45 -38.09 28.68
N GLY A 289 -5.41 -38.56 27.89
CA GLY A 289 -6.01 -39.89 28.07
C GLY A 289 -6.96 -40.07 29.26
N THR A 290 -7.28 -38.99 30.00
CA THR A 290 -8.17 -39.02 31.18
C THR A 290 -9.52 -39.67 30.85
N ILE A 291 -9.99 -40.58 31.72
CA ILE A 291 -11.30 -41.22 31.57
C ILE A 291 -12.40 -40.19 31.86
N VAL A 292 -13.34 -40.06 30.92
CA VAL A 292 -14.53 -39.23 31.05
C VAL A 292 -15.73 -40.11 31.34
N ARG A 293 -16.53 -39.71 32.32
CA ARG A 293 -17.63 -40.50 32.90
C ARG A 293 -18.98 -39.84 32.64
N ALA A 294 -20.05 -40.63 32.63
CA ALA A 294 -21.41 -40.15 32.49
C ALA A 294 -21.80 -39.25 33.68
N PRO A 295 -22.20 -37.98 33.45
CA PRO A 295 -22.63 -37.07 34.53
C PRO A 295 -23.82 -37.58 35.34
N ALA A 296 -24.76 -38.26 34.69
CA ALA A 296 -25.96 -38.84 35.28
C ALA A 296 -26.37 -40.10 34.50
N ALA A 297 -27.30 -40.89 35.05
CA ALA A 297 -27.83 -42.07 34.37
C ALA A 297 -28.73 -41.67 33.19
N GLY A 298 -28.72 -42.42 32.10
CA GLY A 298 -29.51 -42.09 30.91
C GLY A 298 -29.20 -42.97 29.70
N GLY A 299 -29.88 -42.72 28.59
CA GLY A 299 -29.64 -43.39 27.31
C GLY A 299 -28.65 -42.61 26.45
N ILE A 300 -27.68 -43.29 25.84
CA ILE A 300 -26.78 -42.68 24.86
C ILE A 300 -27.54 -42.45 23.55
N VAL A 301 -27.82 -41.18 23.22
CA VAL A 301 -28.51 -40.81 21.98
C VAL A 301 -27.52 -40.44 20.86
N PHE A 302 -26.27 -40.14 21.20
CA PHE A 302 -25.20 -39.89 20.24
C PHE A 302 -23.83 -40.22 20.83
N ALA A 303 -22.92 -40.83 20.05
CA ALA A 303 -21.55 -41.16 20.47
C ALA A 303 -20.62 -41.34 19.25
N ARG A 304 -20.19 -40.24 18.61
CA ARG A 304 -19.36 -40.28 17.38
C ARG A 304 -18.44 -39.04 17.25
N PRO A 305 -17.34 -39.13 16.46
CA PRO A 305 -16.54 -37.96 16.05
C PRO A 305 -17.39 -36.88 15.37
N PHE A 306 -17.09 -35.61 15.66
CA PHE A 306 -17.74 -34.45 15.07
C PHE A 306 -16.69 -33.37 14.77
N ARG A 307 -16.67 -32.89 13.52
CA ARG A 307 -15.62 -31.99 13.01
C ARG A 307 -15.53 -30.73 13.86
N GLY A 308 -14.33 -30.43 14.37
CA GLY A 308 -14.06 -29.25 15.21
C GLY A 308 -14.40 -29.41 16.70
N PHE A 309 -15.02 -30.51 17.13
CA PHE A 309 -15.44 -30.75 18.53
C PHE A 309 -14.93 -32.08 19.11
N GLY A 310 -14.08 -32.79 18.37
CA GLY A 310 -13.63 -34.14 18.74
C GLY A 310 -14.78 -35.14 18.75
N THR A 311 -14.63 -36.22 19.51
CA THR A 311 -15.73 -37.16 19.75
C THR A 311 -16.74 -36.55 20.72
N ILE A 312 -18.01 -36.63 20.33
CA ILE A 312 -19.14 -36.13 21.11
C ILE A 312 -19.95 -37.30 21.64
N VAL A 313 -20.36 -37.22 22.91
CA VAL A 313 -21.35 -38.10 23.54
C VAL A 313 -22.53 -37.27 24.02
N ILE A 314 -23.75 -37.67 23.66
CA ILE A 314 -24.99 -37.08 24.16
C ILE A 314 -25.76 -38.14 24.94
N ILE A 315 -26.15 -37.80 26.16
CA ILE A 315 -26.90 -38.64 27.08
C ILE A 315 -28.27 -38.00 27.31
N ASP A 316 -29.35 -38.75 27.06
CA ASP A 316 -30.71 -38.38 27.45
C ASP A 316 -31.01 -38.93 28.84
N HIS A 317 -31.28 -38.03 29.79
CA HIS A 317 -31.57 -38.37 31.19
C HIS A 317 -33.08 -38.49 31.45
N GLY A 318 -33.93 -38.33 30.44
CA GLY A 318 -35.38 -38.30 30.60
C GLY A 318 -35.90 -36.94 31.09
N ALA A 319 -37.22 -36.77 31.09
CA ALA A 319 -37.90 -35.53 31.50
C ALA A 319 -37.38 -34.24 30.80
N GLY A 320 -36.83 -34.38 29.59
CA GLY A 320 -36.25 -33.29 28.80
C GLY A 320 -34.84 -32.87 29.21
N TRP A 321 -34.16 -33.60 30.10
CA TRP A 321 -32.78 -33.36 30.49
C TRP A 321 -31.80 -34.10 29.57
N SER A 322 -30.73 -33.43 29.14
CA SER A 322 -29.67 -34.09 28.36
C SER A 322 -28.30 -33.51 28.67
N SER A 323 -27.27 -34.34 28.62
CA SER A 323 -25.87 -33.93 28.71
C SER A 323 -25.18 -34.06 27.37
N LEU A 324 -24.41 -33.06 26.99
CA LEU A 324 -23.50 -33.05 25.85
C LEU A 324 -22.07 -33.02 26.38
N VAL A 325 -21.26 -34.01 26.01
CA VAL A 325 -19.83 -34.10 26.34
C VAL A 325 -19.04 -34.05 25.03
N THR A 326 -18.14 -33.08 24.89
CA THR A 326 -17.31 -32.87 23.69
C THR A 326 -15.83 -32.82 24.04
N GLY A 327 -14.97 -32.85 23.02
CA GLY A 327 -13.52 -32.86 23.20
C GLY A 327 -12.96 -34.21 23.61
N LEU A 328 -13.72 -35.31 23.42
CA LEU A 328 -13.21 -36.66 23.64
C LEU A 328 -12.32 -37.08 22.47
N GLY A 329 -11.30 -37.89 22.74
CA GLY A 329 -10.54 -38.58 21.71
C GLY A 329 -11.35 -39.75 21.12
N GLN A 330 -11.96 -40.55 22.00
CA GLN A 330 -12.76 -41.71 21.62
C GLN A 330 -13.92 -41.94 22.61
N ALA A 331 -15.06 -42.41 22.10
CA ALA A 331 -16.18 -42.87 22.91
C ALA A 331 -16.01 -44.34 23.32
N ALA A 332 -16.30 -44.66 24.57
CA ALA A 332 -16.34 -46.02 25.10
C ALA A 332 -17.75 -46.63 25.06
N VAL A 333 -18.73 -45.89 24.56
CA VAL A 333 -20.15 -46.26 24.49
C VAL A 333 -20.68 -46.07 23.07
N ARG A 334 -21.82 -46.71 22.78
CA ARG A 334 -22.51 -46.62 21.49
C ARG A 334 -23.94 -46.10 21.70
N ARG A 335 -24.52 -45.52 20.65
CA ARG A 335 -25.93 -45.09 20.63
C ARG A 335 -26.85 -46.26 20.99
N GLY A 336 -27.90 -45.97 21.76
CA GLY A 336 -28.92 -46.94 22.20
C GLY A 336 -28.57 -47.68 23.49
N VAL A 337 -27.36 -47.51 24.02
CA VAL A 337 -26.95 -48.13 25.29
C VAL A 337 -27.39 -47.25 26.46
N ALA A 338 -27.96 -47.86 27.51
CA ALA A 338 -28.19 -47.19 28.78
C ALA A 338 -26.90 -47.14 29.61
N VAL A 339 -26.61 -46.00 30.23
CA VAL A 339 -25.46 -45.78 31.10
C VAL A 339 -25.90 -45.38 32.49
N ARG A 340 -25.13 -45.80 33.51
CA ARG A 340 -25.28 -45.35 34.90
C ARG A 340 -24.45 -44.10 35.15
N ALA A 341 -24.83 -43.28 36.13
CA ALA A 341 -24.01 -42.16 36.57
C ALA A 341 -22.61 -42.66 36.99
N GLY A 342 -21.55 -42.00 36.51
CA GLY A 342 -20.15 -42.37 36.77
C GLY A 342 -19.58 -43.47 35.86
N GLN A 343 -20.40 -44.09 35.00
CA GLN A 343 -19.92 -45.08 34.03
C GLN A 343 -18.96 -44.43 33.00
N PRO A 344 -17.82 -45.05 32.64
CA PRO A 344 -16.95 -44.53 31.59
C PRO A 344 -17.68 -44.40 30.26
N ILE A 345 -17.63 -43.21 29.65
CA ILE A 345 -18.24 -42.90 28.35
C ILE A 345 -17.20 -42.61 27.26
N GLY A 346 -15.96 -42.36 27.63
CA GLY A 346 -14.87 -42.11 26.69
C GLY A 346 -13.59 -41.68 27.37
N ARG A 347 -12.62 -41.23 26.57
CA ARG A 347 -11.35 -40.69 27.05
C ARG A 347 -11.05 -39.36 26.37
N ALA A 348 -10.38 -38.47 27.11
CA ALA A 348 -9.76 -37.29 26.53
C ALA A 348 -8.66 -37.71 25.52
N PRO A 349 -8.35 -36.88 24.50
CA PRO A 349 -7.26 -37.15 23.56
C PRO A 349 -5.90 -37.28 24.28
N ALA A 350 -4.96 -37.96 23.63
CA ALA A 350 -3.59 -38.12 24.11
C ALA A 350 -2.66 -37.05 23.50
N ASN A 351 -3.10 -35.79 23.46
CA ASN A 351 -2.34 -34.65 22.95
C ASN A 351 -2.00 -33.66 24.07
N ASP A 352 -1.20 -32.65 23.77
CA ASP A 352 -0.88 -31.60 24.74
C ASP A 352 -2.11 -30.74 25.07
N ALA A 353 -2.37 -30.57 26.36
CA ALA A 353 -3.46 -29.77 26.92
C ALA A 353 -4.87 -30.10 26.40
N PRO A 354 -5.36 -31.35 26.56
CA PRO A 354 -6.69 -31.72 26.12
C PRO A 354 -7.77 -31.00 26.94
N ARG A 355 -8.86 -30.66 26.25
CA ARG A 355 -10.00 -29.94 26.82
C ARG A 355 -11.27 -30.74 26.63
N VAL A 356 -12.02 -30.92 27.71
CA VAL A 356 -13.32 -31.59 27.70
C VAL A 356 -14.39 -30.58 28.09
N THR A 357 -15.40 -30.40 27.24
CA THR A 357 -16.51 -29.51 27.52
C THR A 357 -17.75 -30.32 27.85
N VAL A 358 -18.47 -29.91 28.90
CA VAL A 358 -19.75 -30.49 29.30
C VAL A 358 -20.82 -29.42 29.31
N GLU A 359 -21.97 -29.74 28.73
CA GLU A 359 -23.15 -28.90 28.70
C GLU A 359 -24.36 -29.72 29.17
N LEU A 360 -25.08 -29.21 30.16
CA LEU A 360 -26.38 -29.72 30.56
C LEU A 360 -27.48 -28.89 29.90
N ARG A 361 -28.49 -29.57 29.38
CA ARG A 361 -29.64 -28.93 28.75
C ARG A 361 -30.94 -29.41 29.37
N ARG A 362 -31.90 -28.51 29.52
CA ARG A 362 -33.30 -28.82 29.79
C ARG A 362 -34.14 -28.31 28.64
N GLN A 363 -34.91 -29.20 28.01
CA GLN A 363 -35.74 -28.89 26.83
C GLN A 363 -34.94 -28.18 25.72
N GLY A 364 -33.69 -28.60 25.52
CA GLY A 364 -32.79 -28.04 24.51
C GLY A 364 -32.14 -26.69 24.86
N ARG A 365 -32.44 -26.09 26.03
CA ARG A 365 -31.78 -24.87 26.50
C ARG A 365 -30.62 -25.22 27.45
N PRO A 366 -29.42 -24.62 27.29
CA PRO A 366 -28.31 -24.80 28.21
C PRO A 366 -28.69 -24.32 29.62
N VAL A 367 -28.31 -25.08 30.64
CA VAL A 367 -28.53 -24.77 32.06
C VAL A 367 -27.19 -24.80 32.77
N ASP A 368 -26.98 -23.86 33.69
CA ASP A 368 -25.79 -23.86 34.52
C ASP A 368 -25.76 -25.09 35.43
N THR A 369 -24.72 -25.90 35.29
CA THR A 369 -24.51 -27.11 36.08
C THR A 369 -23.97 -26.83 37.49
N ALA A 370 -23.47 -25.61 37.76
CA ALA A 370 -22.85 -25.27 39.05
C ALA A 370 -23.79 -25.47 40.25
N ALA A 371 -25.10 -25.25 40.07
CA ALA A 371 -26.11 -25.43 41.11
C ALA A 371 -26.55 -26.89 41.34
N LEU A 372 -26.12 -27.82 40.50
CA LEU A 372 -26.55 -29.24 40.51
C LEU A 372 -25.41 -30.21 40.87
N ILE A 373 -24.20 -29.69 41.06
CA ILE A 373 -23.03 -30.45 41.52
C ILE A 373 -23.12 -30.51 43.04
N GLY A 374 -23.48 -31.70 43.55
CA GLY A 374 -23.47 -32.04 44.98
C GLY A 374 -22.17 -32.69 45.42
#